data_AF-A0A553Z5M4-F1
#
_entry.id   AF-A0A553Z5M4-F1
#
_cell.length_a   1.000
_cell.length_b   1.000
_cell.length_c   1.000
_cell.angle_alpha   90.00
_cell.angle_beta   90.00
_cell.angle_gamma   90.00
#
_symmetry.space_group_name_H-M   'P 1'
#
loop_
_entity.id
_entity.type
_entity.pdbx_description
1 polymer ?
#
loop_
_entity_poly.entity_id
_entity_poly.type
_entity_poly.pdbx_seq_one_letter_code
_entity_poly.pdbx_strand_id
1 'polypeptide(L)'
;MTTGIRGCDNQSNSYVSFVNQEHPGDSTSVSPRTYSDAYAWISQHKDRPLTVQTGRGHCILWDDDWKVKGQWDDGNGEFVLANVEHSPQDYRMTVSMTGDISLSPV
;
A
#
# COMPACT_ATOMS: atom_id res chain seq x y z
N MET A 1 -13.09 -5.04 -10.24
CA MET A 1 -13.54 -4.64 -8.88
C MET A 1 -12.36 -3.90 -8.28
N THR A 2 -12.57 -2.81 -7.56
CA THR A 2 -11.45 -1.92 -7.16
C THR A 2 -11.13 -2.10 -5.69
N THR A 3 -9.88 -2.43 -5.37
CA THR A 3 -9.39 -2.62 -4.00
C THR A 3 -8.71 -1.33 -3.54
N GLY A 4 -9.18 -0.74 -2.44
CA GLY A 4 -8.64 0.51 -1.91
C GLY A 4 -7.78 0.35 -0.65
N ILE A 5 -6.87 1.28 -0.41
CA ILE A 5 -6.34 1.61 0.92
C ILE A 5 -7.14 2.79 1.45
N ARG A 6 -7.85 2.60 2.57
CA ARG A 6 -8.61 3.61 3.30
C ARG A 6 -7.99 3.81 4.68
N GLY A 7 -7.15 4.82 4.76
CA GLY A 7 -6.40 5.20 5.95
C GLY A 7 -5.01 4.60 6.00
N CYS A 8 -4.08 5.36 6.59
CA CYS A 8 -2.71 4.95 6.82
C CYS A 8 -2.26 5.41 8.21
N ASP A 9 -1.90 4.46 9.07
CA ASP A 9 -1.21 4.70 10.34
C ASP A 9 0.30 4.63 10.12
N ASN A 10 0.95 5.79 9.96
CA ASN A 10 2.39 5.88 9.77
C ASN A 10 3.11 6.04 11.10
N GLN A 11 3.71 4.96 11.58
CA GLN A 11 4.51 4.93 12.81
C GLN A 11 5.99 5.19 12.53
N SER A 12 6.41 5.37 11.27
CA SER A 12 7.79 5.68 10.90
C SER A 12 8.12 7.17 11.12
N ASN A 13 9.42 7.49 11.20
CA ASN A 13 9.94 8.87 11.16
C ASN A 13 10.04 9.43 9.74
N SER A 14 9.69 8.64 8.72
CA SER A 14 9.70 9.06 7.31
C SER A 14 8.29 9.27 6.79
N TYR A 15 8.15 10.07 5.72
CA TYR A 15 6.89 10.18 4.99
C TYR A 15 6.54 8.84 4.34
N VAL A 16 5.24 8.58 4.23
CA VAL A 16 4.71 7.51 3.38
C VAL A 16 4.06 8.14 2.17
N SER A 17 4.47 7.78 0.96
CA SER A 17 3.88 8.31 -0.28
C SER A 17 3.23 7.22 -1.09
N PHE A 18 1.98 7.43 -1.46
CA PHE A 18 1.20 6.59 -2.36
C PHE A 18 1.25 7.23 -3.75
N VAL A 19 1.90 6.57 -4.70
CA VAL A 19 1.99 7.01 -6.10
C VAL A 19 1.18 6.04 -6.94
N ASN A 20 0.04 6.52 -7.45
CA ASN A 20 -0.85 5.70 -8.24
C ASN A 20 -0.44 5.78 -9.72
N GLN A 21 0.11 4.70 -10.26
CA GLN A 21 0.59 4.68 -11.66
C GLN A 21 -0.56 4.67 -12.67
N GLU A 22 -1.72 4.15 -12.29
CA GLU A 22 -2.93 4.15 -13.12
C GLU A 22 -3.61 5.52 -13.13
N HIS A 23 -3.62 6.20 -11.97
CA HIS A 23 -4.21 7.53 -11.78
C HIS A 23 -3.28 8.47 -11.00
N PRO A 24 -2.26 9.08 -11.64
CA PRO A 24 -1.26 9.88 -10.93
C PRO A 24 -1.81 11.07 -10.13
N GLY A 25 -2.94 11.64 -10.55
CA GLY A 25 -3.61 12.75 -9.86
C GLY A 25 -4.16 12.39 -8.47
N ASP A 26 -4.33 11.10 -8.19
CA ASP A 26 -4.81 10.58 -6.91
C ASP A 26 -3.66 10.18 -5.96
N SER A 27 -2.43 10.53 -6.31
CA SER A 27 -1.26 10.29 -5.45
C SER A 27 -1.35 11.16 -4.20
N THR A 28 -0.97 10.59 -3.06
CA THR A 28 -1.05 11.27 -1.76
C THR A 28 0.13 10.91 -0.85
N SER A 29 0.36 11.68 0.19
CA SER A 29 1.42 11.42 1.16
C SER A 29 0.94 11.62 2.59
N VAL A 30 1.49 10.83 3.50
CA VAL A 30 1.19 10.84 4.93
C VAL A 30 2.43 11.21 5.70
N SER A 31 2.28 12.18 6.61
CA SER A 31 3.38 12.70 7.42
C SER A 31 3.97 11.64 8.36
N PRO A 32 5.25 11.76 8.74
CA PRO A 32 5.86 10.93 9.77
C PRO A 32 5.04 10.92 11.07
N ARG A 33 4.95 9.78 11.75
CA ARG A 33 4.31 9.64 13.08
C ARG A 33 2.87 10.17 13.13
N THR A 34 2.09 9.95 12.07
CA THR A 34 0.70 10.40 12.00
C THR A 34 -0.22 9.33 11.41
N TYR A 35 -1.49 9.41 11.81
CA TYR A 35 -2.58 8.76 11.11
C TYR A 35 -3.21 9.74 10.12
N SER A 36 -3.55 9.26 8.92
CA SER A 36 -4.28 10.03 7.91
C SER A 36 -5.38 9.16 7.29
N ASP A 37 -6.53 9.76 6.97
CA ASP A 37 -7.60 9.13 6.17
C ASP A 37 -7.26 9.10 4.67
N ALA A 38 -5.99 8.84 4.34
CA ALA A 38 -5.53 8.76 2.96
C ALA A 38 -6.29 7.68 2.19
N TYR A 39 -6.61 7.96 0.92
CA TYR A 39 -7.23 6.98 0.05
C TYR A 39 -6.32 6.70 -1.15
N ALA A 40 -6.12 5.42 -1.48
CA ALA A 40 -5.32 5.02 -2.64
C ALA A 40 -5.91 3.76 -3.29
N TRP A 41 -5.89 3.69 -4.62
CA TRP A 41 -6.35 2.51 -5.35
C TRP A 41 -5.20 1.54 -5.60
N ILE A 42 -5.46 0.26 -5.40
CA ILE A 42 -4.57 -0.84 -5.75
C ILE A 42 -5.03 -1.38 -7.12
N SER A 43 -4.16 -1.29 -8.11
CA SER A 43 -4.47 -1.82 -9.45
C SER A 43 -4.49 -3.35 -9.45
N GLN A 44 -5.34 -3.92 -10.30
CA GLN A 44 -5.34 -5.36 -10.62
C GLN A 44 -4.23 -5.73 -11.63
N HIS A 45 -3.48 -4.73 -12.11
CA HIS A 45 -2.46 -4.87 -13.13
C HIS A 45 -1.07 -4.64 -12.52
N LYS A 46 -0.22 -5.68 -12.52
CA LYS A 46 1.16 -5.56 -12.00
C LYS A 46 2.01 -4.56 -12.79
N ASP A 47 1.72 -4.32 -14.07
CA ASP A 47 2.40 -3.33 -14.91
C ASP A 47 2.01 -1.88 -14.59
N ARG A 48 0.95 -1.66 -13.81
CA ARG A 48 0.50 -0.34 -13.34
C ARG A 48 0.22 -0.36 -11.82
N PRO A 49 1.20 -0.73 -10.99
CA PRO A 49 0.97 -0.98 -9.58
C PRO A 49 0.75 0.32 -8.80
N LEU A 50 0.21 0.19 -7.59
CA LEU A 50 0.34 1.24 -6.60
C LEU A 50 1.76 1.22 -6.05
N THR A 51 2.45 2.34 -6.12
CA THR A 51 3.78 2.51 -5.54
C THR A 51 3.66 3.12 -4.16
N VAL A 52 4.26 2.47 -3.15
CA VAL A 52 4.32 2.97 -1.78
C VAL A 52 5.78 3.21 -1.40
N GLN A 53 6.14 4.47 -1.19
CA GLN A 53 7.44 4.85 -0.64
C GLN A 53 7.31 4.96 0.87
N THR A 54 8.17 4.26 1.61
CA THR A 54 8.31 4.39 3.07
C THR A 54 9.75 4.71 3.46
N GLY A 55 10.02 4.81 4.77
CA GLY A 55 11.39 4.90 5.29
C GLY A 55 12.25 3.66 5.04
N ARG A 56 11.65 2.50 4.74
CA ARG A 56 12.38 1.27 4.37
C ARG A 56 12.86 1.33 2.92
N GLY A 57 12.07 1.93 2.03
CA GLY A 57 12.31 1.94 0.59
C GLY A 57 11.02 2.05 -0.19
N HIS A 58 11.09 1.72 -1.47
CA HIS A 58 9.92 1.65 -2.35
C HIS A 58 9.40 0.20 -2.38
N CYS A 59 8.07 0.09 -2.34
CA CYS A 59 7.32 -1.15 -2.46
C CYS A 59 6.24 -0.96 -3.52
N ILE A 60 6.14 -1.89 -4.46
CA ILE A 60 5.02 -1.95 -5.40
C ILE A 60 3.93 -2.90 -4.87
N LEU A 61 2.68 -2.47 -4.96
CA LEU A 61 1.50 -3.21 -4.52
C LEU A 61 0.57 -3.43 -5.72
N TRP A 62 0.03 -4.64 -5.83
CA TRP A 62 -1.01 -4.97 -6.81
C TRP A 62 -1.95 -6.04 -6.26
N ASP A 63 -3.15 -6.09 -6.83
CA ASP A 63 -4.13 -7.13 -6.56
C ASP A 63 -3.99 -8.25 -7.59
N ASP A 64 -3.83 -9.48 -7.12
CA ASP A 64 -3.79 -10.69 -7.94
C ASP A 64 -4.76 -11.72 -7.38
N ASP A 65 -5.96 -11.77 -7.95
CA ASP A 65 -7.05 -12.69 -7.58
C ASP A 65 -7.35 -12.67 -6.07
N TRP A 66 -7.70 -11.49 -5.54
CA TRP A 66 -8.02 -11.24 -4.13
C TRP A 66 -6.84 -11.39 -3.17
N LYS A 67 -5.61 -11.39 -3.70
CA LYS A 67 -4.40 -11.35 -2.90
C LYS A 67 -3.69 -10.04 -3.18
N VAL A 68 -3.57 -9.22 -2.14
CA VAL A 68 -2.73 -8.04 -2.23
C VAL A 68 -1.29 -8.51 -2.10
N LYS A 69 -0.58 -8.44 -3.23
CA LYS A 69 0.84 -8.77 -3.31
C LYS A 69 1.69 -7.52 -3.19
N GLY A 70 2.89 -7.70 -2.66
CA GLY A 70 3.90 -6.68 -2.53
C GLY A 70 5.23 -7.17 -3.05
N GLN A 71 6.05 -6.24 -3.52
CA GLN A 71 7.45 -6.49 -3.83
C GLN A 71 8.26 -5.24 -3.47
N TRP A 72 9.33 -5.43 -2.70
CA TRP A 72 10.29 -4.37 -2.40
C TRP A 72 11.34 -4.30 -3.49
N ASP A 73 11.86 -3.10 -3.71
CA ASP A 73 12.95 -2.82 -4.65
C ASP A 73 14.28 -3.46 -4.23
N ASP A 74 14.37 -3.91 -2.97
CA ASP A 74 15.56 -4.49 -2.36
C ASP A 74 15.89 -5.92 -2.87
N GLY A 75 15.11 -6.43 -3.83
CA GLY A 75 15.33 -7.73 -4.46
C GLY A 75 14.80 -8.92 -3.65
N ASN A 76 14.20 -8.68 -2.47
CA ASN A 76 13.40 -9.70 -1.80
C ASN A 76 12.14 -9.91 -2.62
N GLY A 77 11.97 -11.12 -3.17
CA GLY A 77 10.90 -11.44 -4.11
C GLY A 77 9.48 -11.17 -3.61
N GLU A 78 8.50 -11.52 -4.43
CA GLU A 78 7.09 -11.25 -4.12
C GLU A 78 6.63 -11.85 -2.79
N PHE A 79 5.80 -11.12 -2.06
CA PHE A 79 5.17 -11.56 -0.82
C PHE A 79 3.69 -11.18 -0.80
N VAL A 80 2.92 -11.87 0.04
CA VAL A 80 1.49 -11.59 0.23
C VAL A 80 1.34 -10.70 1.46
N LEU A 81 0.75 -9.53 1.28
CA LEU A 81 0.44 -8.57 2.35
C LEU A 81 -0.91 -8.85 2.99
N ALA A 82 -1.87 -9.26 2.18
CA ALA A 82 -3.19 -9.66 2.63
C ALA A 82 -3.72 -10.77 1.73
N ASN A 83 -4.30 -11.79 2.36
CA ASN A 83 -5.05 -12.84 1.69
C ASN A 83 -6.47 -12.79 2.25
N VAL A 84 -7.46 -12.64 1.37
CA VAL A 84 -8.86 -12.55 1.78
C VAL A 84 -9.68 -13.59 1.03
N GLU A 85 -10.64 -14.18 1.73
CA GLU A 85 -11.55 -15.17 1.14
C GLU A 85 -12.64 -14.53 0.26
N HIS A 86 -12.82 -13.21 0.40
CA HIS A 86 -13.76 -12.35 -0.31
C HIS A 86 -13.19 -10.93 -0.29
N SER A 87 -13.34 -10.15 -1.37
CA SER A 87 -12.79 -8.79 -1.42
C SER A 87 -13.36 -7.93 -0.29
N PRO A 88 -12.56 -7.48 0.71
CA PRO A 88 -12.90 -6.23 1.34
C PRO A 88 -12.76 -5.17 0.24
N GLN A 89 -13.71 -4.24 0.18
CA GLN A 89 -13.61 -3.16 -0.80
C GLN A 89 -12.40 -2.26 -0.46
N ASP A 90 -12.06 -2.16 0.83
CA ASP A 90 -10.98 -1.32 1.34
C ASP A 90 -10.15 -2.04 2.44
N TYR A 91 -8.87 -1.70 2.51
CA TYR A 91 -7.95 -2.06 3.60
C TYR A 91 -7.45 -0.82 4.33
N ARG A 92 -7.10 -0.95 5.60
CA ARG A 92 -6.29 0.03 6.31
C ARG A 92 -4.82 -0.37 6.24
N MET A 93 -3.94 0.59 5.98
CA MET A 93 -2.50 0.38 5.99
C MET A 93 -1.89 0.81 7.31
N THR A 94 -0.96 0.01 7.83
CA THR A 94 -0.07 0.39 8.93
C THR A 94 1.37 0.31 8.44
N VAL A 95 2.12 1.38 8.66
CA VAL A 95 3.57 1.41 8.40
C VAL A 95 4.28 1.43 9.73
N SER A 96 5.08 0.40 10.01
CA SER A 96 5.80 0.25 11.27
C SER A 96 6.91 1.29 11.42
N MET A 97 7.53 1.34 12.61
CA MET A 97 8.68 2.20 12.85
C MET A 97 9.86 1.92 11.89
N THR A 98 10.05 0.67 11.46
CA THR A 98 11.08 0.24 10.51
C THR A 98 10.72 0.54 9.05
N GLY A 99 9.49 0.98 8.78
CA GLY A 99 8.99 1.24 7.43
C GLY A 99 8.36 0.02 6.75
N ASP A 100 8.18 -1.08 7.48
CA ASP A 100 7.47 -2.27 7.00
C ASP A 100 5.97 -2.00 6.91
N ILE A 101 5.33 -2.57 5.90
CA ILE A 101 3.90 -2.36 5.60
C ILE A 101 3.11 -3.58 6.09
N SER A 102 1.98 -3.35 6.73
CA SER A 102 0.93 -4.35 6.95
C SER A 102 -0.44 -3.79 6.57
N LEU A 103 -1.34 -4.70 6.17
CA LEU A 103 -2.71 -4.36 5.79
C LEU A 103 -3.71 -5.11 6.67
N SER A 104 -4.81 -4.44 7.02
CA SER A 104 -5.95 -5.04 7.72
C SER A 104 -7.25 -4.69 6.99
N PRO A 105 -8.19 -5.64 6.79
CA PRO A 105 -9.50 -5.33 6.22
C PRO A 105 -10.24 -4.24 7.01
N VAL A 106 -11.06 -3.42 6.32
CA VAL A 106 -11.97 -2.43 6.93
C VAL A 106 -13.39 -2.95 6.96
#